data_AF-A0A7S0LPI4-F1
#
_entry.id   AF-A0A7S0LPI4-F1
#
_cell.length_a   1.000
_cell.length_b   1.000
_cell.length_c   1.000
_cell.angle_alpha   90.00
_cell.angle_beta   90.00
_cell.angle_gamma   90.00
#
_symmetry.space_group_name_H-M   'P 1'
#
loop_
_entity.id
_entity.type
_entity.pdbx_description
1 polymer ?
#
loop_
_entity_poly.entity_id
_entity_poly.type
_entity_poly.pdbx_seq_one_letter_code
_entity_poly.pdbx_strand_id
1 'polypeptide(L)'
;AGASKCGARIRWLAGVLLVARGFLSMSSTRIPPEPPLPKTLRTRTPKERKPSIYDEEEPRPRARQTVAQRQRDAQEALGGDSVMGRCGGALTLIELRDTLGWFLYPVSVVDVPDYTDIVTEPMDFSTIRKKLNGDKYGDDPHNFADDVRKVYQNAVVYNWSPDHQCHQAARQGLSEFERIFEKVLLPASSVSKGRKRVAGSMGGSEEGGGGRRGGGPTKPRRTSPR
;
A
#
# COMPACT_ATOMS: atom_id res chain seq x y z
N ALA A 1 27.64 -18.59 -14.42
CA ALA A 1 26.26 -18.50 -13.91
C ALA A 1 26.31 -18.27 -12.40
N GLY A 2 26.40 -17.00 -11.98
CA GLY A 2 26.50 -16.61 -10.57
C GLY A 2 25.12 -16.25 -10.04
N ALA A 3 24.62 -17.01 -9.07
CA ALA A 3 23.34 -16.74 -8.41
C ALA A 3 23.48 -15.49 -7.52
N SER A 4 22.67 -14.47 -7.83
CA SER A 4 22.57 -13.21 -7.11
C SER A 4 22.21 -13.41 -5.64
N LYS A 5 23.18 -13.23 -4.74
CA LYS A 5 22.94 -13.05 -3.31
C LYS A 5 22.62 -11.58 -3.05
N CYS A 6 21.37 -11.19 -3.27
CA CYS A 6 20.83 -9.97 -2.69
C CYS A 6 19.55 -10.39 -1.98
N GLY A 7 19.65 -10.45 -0.65
CA GLY A 7 18.59 -10.92 0.22
C GLY A 7 17.26 -10.24 -0.07
N ALA A 8 16.34 -11.01 -0.62
CA ALA A 8 14.92 -10.67 -0.68
C ALA A 8 14.09 -11.95 -0.49
N ARG A 9 13.88 -12.28 0.79
CA ARG A 9 12.64 -12.80 1.41
C ARG A 9 12.09 -14.15 0.92
N ILE A 10 12.08 -15.13 1.83
CA ILE A 10 11.01 -16.15 1.88
C ILE A 10 10.28 -15.97 3.23
N ARG A 11 9.23 -15.14 3.22
CA ARG A 11 8.16 -15.26 4.22
C ARG A 11 7.39 -16.53 3.87
N TRP A 12 7.38 -17.50 4.77
CA TRP A 12 6.45 -18.63 4.66
C TRP A 12 5.00 -18.12 4.69
N LEU A 13 4.22 -18.76 3.83
CA LEU A 13 2.84 -18.53 3.47
C LEU A 13 1.89 -18.48 4.68
N ALA A 14 0.96 -17.52 4.68
CA ALA A 14 -0.36 -17.76 5.23
C ALA A 14 -1.15 -18.56 4.20
N GLY A 15 -1.55 -19.79 4.54
CA GLY A 15 -2.29 -20.68 3.66
C GLY A 15 -2.64 -21.97 4.37
N VAL A 16 -3.79 -21.96 5.05
CA VAL A 16 -4.51 -23.16 5.49
C VAL A 16 -4.76 -24.05 4.27
N LEU A 17 -4.09 -25.21 4.19
CA LEU A 17 -4.61 -26.36 3.46
C LEU A 17 -3.99 -27.65 4.02
N LEU A 18 -4.86 -28.40 4.71
CA LEU A 18 -5.01 -29.85 4.61
C LEU A 18 -3.74 -30.68 4.39
N VAL A 19 -3.21 -31.25 5.48
CA VAL A 19 -2.45 -32.50 5.40
C VAL A 19 -3.16 -33.54 6.25
N ALA A 20 -3.93 -34.37 5.54
CA ALA A 20 -4.36 -35.66 6.04
C ALA A 20 -3.11 -36.46 6.45
N ARG A 21 -3.04 -36.83 7.74
CA ARG A 21 -2.07 -37.81 8.22
C ARG A 21 -2.72 -39.18 8.15
N GLY A 22 -2.28 -39.98 7.18
CA GLY A 22 -2.49 -41.42 7.17
C GLY A 22 -1.76 -42.05 8.35
N PHE A 23 -2.50 -42.83 9.14
CA PHE A 23 -1.95 -43.75 10.11
C PHE A 23 -2.24 -45.17 9.62
N LEU A 24 -1.21 -46.02 9.66
CA LEU A 24 -1.27 -47.43 9.35
C LEU A 24 -2.25 -48.17 10.27
N SER A 25 -2.86 -49.22 9.73
CA SER A 25 -3.19 -50.51 10.37
C SER A 25 -4.61 -50.94 10.05
N MET A 26 -4.76 -51.91 9.16
CA MET A 26 -5.98 -52.69 9.02
C MET A 26 -5.64 -54.18 9.00
N SER A 27 -5.79 -54.82 10.15
CA SER A 27 -6.08 -56.25 10.25
C SER A 27 -7.53 -56.41 10.70
N SER A 28 -8.24 -57.20 9.92
CA SER A 28 -9.66 -57.54 9.95
C SER A 28 -10.14 -58.18 11.25
N THR A 29 -11.23 -57.66 11.84
CA THR A 29 -12.29 -58.48 12.47
C THR A 29 -13.65 -57.77 12.40
N ARG A 30 -14.69 -58.55 12.06
CA ARG A 30 -16.08 -58.17 11.82
C ARG A 30 -16.83 -57.86 13.12
N ILE A 31 -17.76 -56.91 13.11
CA ILE A 31 -18.84 -56.77 14.09
C ILE A 31 -20.18 -56.55 13.32
N PRO A 32 -21.28 -57.25 13.69
CA PRO A 32 -22.54 -57.36 12.92
C PRO A 32 -23.47 -56.12 13.01
N PRO A 33 -24.49 -56.01 12.14
CA PRO A 33 -25.41 -54.87 12.11
C PRO A 33 -26.47 -54.91 13.22
N GLU A 34 -26.73 -53.78 13.87
CA GLU A 34 -27.85 -53.60 14.81
C GLU A 34 -29.20 -53.30 14.11
N PRO A 35 -30.33 -53.70 14.73
CA PRO A 35 -31.68 -53.58 14.17
C PRO A 35 -32.29 -52.16 14.31
N PRO A 36 -33.34 -51.82 13.52
CA PRO A 36 -33.89 -50.47 13.51
C PRO A 36 -34.81 -50.21 14.72
N LEU A 37 -34.61 -49.07 15.39
CA LEU A 37 -35.47 -48.61 16.50
C LEU A 37 -36.74 -47.88 16.00
N PRO A 38 -37.87 -48.02 16.72
CA PRO A 38 -39.20 -47.52 16.31
C PRO A 38 -39.41 -46.01 16.53
N LYS A 39 -40.25 -45.42 15.68
CA LYS A 39 -40.67 -44.01 15.72
C LYS A 39 -41.68 -43.79 16.85
N THR A 40 -41.39 -42.91 17.81
CA THR A 40 -42.42 -42.37 18.72
C THR A 40 -42.35 -40.85 18.90
N LEU A 41 -43.51 -40.26 18.56
CA LEU A 41 -44.17 -39.03 19.00
C LEU A 41 -43.43 -38.00 19.87
N ARG A 42 -43.44 -36.77 19.33
CA ARG A 42 -43.19 -35.47 19.99
C ARG A 42 -43.95 -35.30 21.30
N THR A 43 -43.23 -34.86 22.33
CA THR A 43 -43.75 -33.97 23.37
C THR A 43 -42.84 -32.75 23.50
N ARG A 44 -43.44 -31.55 23.45
CA ARG A 44 -42.75 -30.25 23.51
C ARG A 44 -42.57 -29.86 24.98
N THR A 45 -41.33 -29.58 25.40
CA THR A 45 -41.05 -28.85 26.65
C THR A 45 -40.64 -27.40 26.34
N PRO A 46 -41.13 -26.39 27.09
CA PRO A 46 -40.76 -24.98 26.89
C PRO A 46 -39.30 -24.72 27.30
N LYS A 47 -38.56 -23.96 26.48
CA LYS A 47 -37.15 -23.60 26.73
C LYS A 47 -37.09 -22.25 27.44
N GLU A 48 -36.77 -22.25 28.73
CA GLU A 48 -36.37 -21.04 29.47
C GLU A 48 -35.12 -20.42 28.85
N ARG A 49 -35.14 -19.10 28.63
CA ARG A 49 -33.99 -18.33 28.17
C ARG A 49 -33.20 -17.84 29.38
N LYS A 50 -31.96 -18.32 29.53
CA LYS A 50 -30.97 -17.72 30.43
C LYS A 50 -30.44 -16.40 29.84
N PRO A 51 -30.25 -15.32 30.62
CA PRO A 51 -29.64 -14.09 30.14
C PRO A 51 -28.14 -14.31 29.90
N SER A 52 -27.63 -13.92 28.73
CA SER A 52 -26.20 -13.99 28.41
C SER A 52 -25.47 -12.78 29.00
N ILE A 53 -24.49 -13.07 29.85
CA ILE A 53 -23.63 -12.17 30.62
C ILE A 53 -22.43 -11.61 29.80
N TYR A 54 -22.59 -11.35 28.50
CA TYR A 54 -21.48 -10.87 27.67
C TYR A 54 -21.94 -9.79 26.69
N ASP A 55 -22.23 -8.60 27.22
CA ASP A 55 -22.11 -7.35 26.47
C ASP A 55 -20.78 -6.68 26.87
N GLU A 56 -19.66 -7.34 26.56
CA GLU A 56 -18.39 -6.63 26.40
C GLU A 56 -18.18 -6.51 24.90
N GLU A 57 -18.38 -5.30 24.37
CA GLU A 57 -18.12 -4.96 22.98
C GLU A 57 -16.60 -5.11 22.74
N GLU A 58 -16.17 -6.28 22.24
CA GLU A 58 -14.79 -6.45 21.78
C GLU A 58 -14.44 -5.31 20.80
N PRO A 59 -13.34 -4.55 21.02
CA PRO A 59 -12.95 -3.50 20.10
C PRO A 59 -12.72 -4.11 18.71
N ARG A 60 -13.53 -3.71 17.73
CA ARG A 60 -13.39 -4.14 16.33
C ARG A 60 -11.91 -4.04 15.91
N PRO A 61 -11.31 -5.11 15.35
CA PRO A 61 -9.96 -5.02 14.82
C PRO A 61 -9.92 -3.94 13.73
N ARG A 62 -9.04 -2.94 13.88
CA ARG A 62 -8.93 -1.84 12.92
C ARG A 62 -8.71 -2.42 11.53
N ALA A 63 -9.60 -2.07 10.58
CA ALA A 63 -9.50 -2.54 9.21
C ALA A 63 -8.10 -2.23 8.64
N ARG A 64 -7.45 -3.23 8.05
CA ARG A 64 -6.13 -3.06 7.43
C ARG A 64 -6.23 -2.01 6.32
N GLN A 65 -5.52 -0.89 6.48
CA GLN A 65 -5.51 0.19 5.47
C GLN A 65 -4.96 -0.33 4.13
N THR A 66 -5.60 0.05 3.03
CA THR A 66 -5.18 -0.32 1.67
C THR A 66 -3.95 0.50 1.24
N VAL A 67 -3.20 0.00 0.25
CA VAL A 67 -2.06 0.75 -0.34
C VAL A 67 -2.52 2.10 -0.89
N ALA A 68 -3.66 2.13 -1.58
CA ALA A 68 -4.23 3.36 -2.11
C ALA A 68 -4.61 4.37 -1.02
N GLN A 69 -5.13 3.90 0.13
CA GLN A 69 -5.40 4.77 1.26
C GLN A 69 -4.11 5.35 1.83
N ARG A 70 -3.12 4.51 2.11
CA ARG A 70 -1.81 4.96 2.63
C ARG A 70 -1.12 5.96 1.70
N GLN A 71 -1.23 5.76 0.39
CA GLN A 71 -0.67 6.69 -0.59
C GLN A 71 -1.37 8.05 -0.55
N ARG A 72 -2.70 8.09 -0.41
CA ARG A 72 -3.46 9.34 -0.25
C ARG A 72 -3.09 10.05 1.05
N ASP A 73 -3.10 9.33 2.17
CA ASP A 73 -2.77 9.89 3.49
C ASP A 73 -1.35 10.46 3.50
N ALA A 74 -0.40 9.77 2.89
CA ALA A 74 0.98 10.25 2.77
C ALA A 74 1.09 11.50 1.88
N GLN A 75 0.30 11.57 0.80
CA GLN A 75 0.25 12.74 -0.09
C GLN A 75 -0.42 13.94 0.58
N GLU A 76 -1.40 13.72 1.44
CA GLU A 76 -2.02 14.74 2.28
C GLU A 76 -1.04 15.24 3.36
N ALA A 77 -0.30 14.32 4.00
CA ALA A 77 0.72 14.67 4.98
C ALA A 77 1.82 15.58 4.39
N LEU A 78 2.16 15.43 3.11
CA LEU A 78 3.07 16.34 2.39
C LEU A 78 2.55 17.79 2.30
N GLY A 79 1.23 18.00 2.40
CA GLY A 79 0.61 19.32 2.42
C GLY A 79 0.36 19.88 3.82
N GLY A 80 0.70 19.12 4.87
CA GLY A 80 0.50 19.53 6.26
C GLY A 80 1.50 20.59 6.73
N ASP A 81 1.19 21.22 7.86
CA ASP A 81 1.99 22.33 8.39
C ASP A 81 3.33 21.87 8.97
N SER A 82 3.37 20.71 9.66
CA SER A 82 4.58 20.17 10.26
C SER A 82 5.58 19.67 9.22
N VAL A 83 6.81 20.18 9.24
CA VAL A 83 7.93 19.72 8.39
C VAL A 83 8.21 18.23 8.62
N MET A 84 8.23 17.79 9.88
CA MET A 84 8.48 16.38 10.20
C MET A 84 7.28 15.49 9.87
N GLY A 85 6.05 16.02 9.94
CA GLY A 85 4.87 15.35 9.39
C GLY A 85 5.00 15.11 7.88
N ARG A 86 5.49 16.11 7.14
CA ARG A 86 5.80 15.99 5.70
C ARG A 86 6.91 14.97 5.45
N CYS A 87 7.97 14.92 6.27
CA CYS A 87 9.00 13.88 6.19
C CYS A 87 8.40 12.47 6.40
N GLY A 88 7.48 12.31 7.35
CA GLY A 88 6.76 11.06 7.57
C GLY A 88 5.91 10.61 6.37
N GLY A 89 5.27 11.57 5.68
CA GLY A 89 4.58 11.36 4.42
C GLY A 89 5.54 10.94 3.30
N ALA A 90 6.65 11.64 3.15
CA ALA A 90 7.69 11.32 2.17
C ALA A 90 8.24 9.89 2.35
N LEU A 91 8.59 9.52 3.59
CA LEU A 91 9.06 8.17 3.91
C LEU A 91 8.02 7.10 3.55
N THR A 92 6.74 7.37 3.80
CA THR A 92 5.66 6.44 3.44
C THR A 92 5.55 6.24 1.93
N LEU A 93 5.69 7.31 1.14
CA LEU A 93 5.62 7.21 -0.32
C LEU A 93 6.76 6.38 -0.90
N ILE A 94 7.99 6.54 -0.40
CA ILE A 94 9.14 5.76 -0.88
C ILE A 94 9.10 4.31 -0.38
N GLU A 95 8.63 4.05 0.84
CA GLU A 95 8.40 2.68 1.35
C GLU A 95 7.37 1.93 0.50
N LEU A 96 6.29 2.58 0.06
CA LEU A 96 5.28 1.95 -0.80
C LEU A 96 5.82 1.57 -2.18
N ARG A 97 6.88 2.23 -2.64
CA ARG A 97 7.55 1.92 -3.91
C ARG A 97 8.54 0.76 -3.79
N ASP A 98 9.04 0.47 -2.58
CA ASP A 98 9.90 -0.68 -2.31
C ASP A 98 9.09 -1.99 -2.18
N THR A 99 8.50 -2.42 -3.30
CA THR A 99 7.62 -3.60 -3.34
C THR A 99 8.35 -4.90 -3.00
N LEU A 100 9.66 -4.97 -3.29
CA LEU A 100 10.50 -6.12 -2.97
C LEU A 100 11.01 -6.09 -1.53
N GLY A 101 11.08 -4.91 -0.91
CA GLY A 101 11.53 -4.74 0.47
C GLY A 101 13.05 -4.73 0.60
N TRP A 102 13.76 -4.24 -0.42
CA TRP A 102 15.23 -4.17 -0.42
C TRP A 102 15.78 -3.18 0.59
N PHE A 103 15.01 -2.15 0.91
CA PHE A 103 15.45 -0.99 1.69
C PHE A 103 14.70 -0.88 3.02
N LEU A 104 13.70 -1.75 3.24
CA LEU A 104 12.76 -1.64 4.34
C LEU A 104 13.37 -2.02 5.69
N TYR A 105 14.32 -2.96 5.74
CA TYR A 105 14.93 -3.47 6.96
C TYR A 105 16.46 -3.48 6.84
N PRO A 106 17.20 -3.49 7.97
CA PRO A 106 18.65 -3.61 7.94
C PRO A 106 19.10 -4.84 7.14
N VAL A 107 20.18 -4.70 6.39
CA VAL A 107 20.82 -5.83 5.72
C VAL A 107 21.40 -6.77 6.78
N SER A 108 21.04 -8.05 6.68
CA SER A 108 21.50 -9.10 7.59
C SER A 108 22.93 -9.49 7.27
N VAL A 109 23.87 -9.22 8.18
CA VAL A 109 25.27 -9.64 8.06
C VAL A 109 25.44 -11.16 8.10
N VAL A 110 24.43 -11.91 8.55
CA VAL A 110 24.45 -13.38 8.45
C VAL A 110 24.21 -13.82 7.01
N ASP A 111 23.29 -13.15 6.32
CA ASP A 111 22.95 -13.46 4.92
C ASP A 111 23.95 -12.83 3.93
N VAL A 112 24.53 -11.70 4.32
CA VAL A 112 25.48 -10.89 3.52
C VAL A 112 26.71 -10.54 4.38
N PRO A 113 27.64 -11.50 4.57
CA PRO A 113 28.74 -11.35 5.53
C PRO A 113 29.74 -10.22 5.25
N ASP A 114 29.92 -9.86 3.97
CA ASP A 114 30.85 -8.82 3.52
C ASP A 114 30.22 -7.41 3.48
N TYR A 115 28.95 -7.27 3.89
CA TYR A 115 28.22 -6.01 3.75
C TYR A 115 28.90 -4.85 4.50
N THR A 116 29.31 -5.09 5.75
CA THR A 116 29.92 -4.07 6.60
C THR A 116 31.38 -3.79 6.27
N ASP A 117 32.01 -4.61 5.43
CA ASP A 117 33.36 -4.33 4.91
C ASP A 117 33.32 -3.26 3.81
N ILE A 118 32.18 -3.15 3.11
CA ILE A 118 31.97 -2.22 2.00
C ILE A 118 31.14 -1.01 2.44
N VAL A 119 30.08 -1.23 3.24
CA VAL A 119 29.15 -0.20 3.71
C VAL A 119 29.47 0.17 5.16
N THR A 120 29.97 1.38 5.36
CA THR A 120 30.44 1.88 6.66
C THR A 120 29.31 2.38 7.56
N GLU A 121 28.25 2.95 7.00
CA GLU A 121 27.11 3.50 7.73
C GLU A 121 25.79 2.85 7.25
N PRO A 122 25.46 1.62 7.70
CA PRO A 122 24.21 0.96 7.34
C PRO A 122 22.98 1.80 7.70
N MET A 123 22.00 1.85 6.81
CA MET A 123 20.73 2.53 7.04
C MET A 123 19.60 1.83 6.28
N ASP A 124 18.38 1.94 6.78
CA ASP A 124 17.17 1.34 6.22
C ASP A 124 15.90 2.13 6.63
N PHE A 125 14.79 1.96 5.91
CA PHE A 125 13.57 2.71 6.17
C PHE A 125 12.95 2.42 7.53
N SER A 126 13.07 1.20 8.08
CA SER A 126 12.54 0.92 9.42
C SER A 126 13.32 1.66 10.50
N THR A 127 14.63 1.81 10.35
CA THR A 127 15.47 2.62 11.24
C THR A 127 15.13 4.11 11.13
N ILE A 128 14.99 4.64 9.91
CA ILE A 128 14.57 6.02 9.68
C ILE A 128 13.19 6.28 10.30
N ARG A 129 12.26 5.33 10.14
CA ARG A 129 10.92 5.40 10.74
C ARG A 129 10.98 5.47 12.27
N LYS A 130 11.83 4.65 12.90
CA LYS A 130 12.06 4.70 14.36
C LYS A 130 12.66 6.04 14.79
N LYS A 131 13.63 6.57 14.03
CA LYS A 131 14.23 7.87 14.30
C LYS A 131 13.22 9.02 14.19
N LEU A 132 12.34 9.00 13.18
CA LEU A 132 11.25 9.97 13.03
C LEU A 132 10.28 9.89 14.22
N ASN A 133 9.79 8.69 14.55
CA ASN A 133 8.82 8.51 15.63
C ASN A 133 9.39 8.78 17.03
N GLY A 134 10.73 8.74 17.16
CA GLY A 134 11.44 9.04 18.40
C GLY A 134 12.07 10.43 18.44
N ASP A 135 11.61 11.34 17.58
CA ASP A 135 12.02 12.74 17.48
C ASP A 135 13.55 12.94 17.38
N LYS A 136 14.26 12.01 16.70
CA LYS A 136 15.72 12.01 16.62
C LYS A 136 16.31 12.99 15.60
N TYR A 137 15.48 13.62 14.79
CA TYR A 137 15.91 14.58 13.77
C TYR A 137 15.67 16.05 14.17
N GLY A 138 14.95 16.29 15.26
CA GLY A 138 14.49 17.65 15.61
C GLY A 138 13.61 18.24 14.51
N ASP A 139 13.73 19.55 14.30
CA ASP A 139 12.98 20.30 13.27
C ASP A 139 13.74 20.43 11.94
N ASP A 140 14.91 19.81 11.81
CA ASP A 140 15.74 19.89 10.60
C ASP A 140 15.45 18.71 9.64
N PRO A 141 14.74 18.95 8.51
CA PRO A 141 14.41 17.91 7.55
C PRO A 141 15.64 17.37 6.80
N HIS A 142 16.77 18.09 6.81
CA HIS A 142 17.98 17.64 6.11
C HIS A 142 18.61 16.41 6.77
N ASN A 143 18.58 16.34 8.11
CA ASN A 143 19.06 15.15 8.83
C ASN A 143 18.25 13.88 8.47
N PHE A 144 16.94 14.02 8.25
CA PHE A 144 16.10 12.95 7.73
C PHE A 144 16.49 12.58 6.28
N ALA A 145 16.70 13.58 5.43
CA ALA A 145 17.04 13.35 4.03
C ALA A 145 18.40 12.66 3.86
N ASP A 146 19.38 13.01 4.68
CA ASP A 146 20.72 12.42 4.62
C ASP A 146 20.70 10.92 4.93
N ASP A 147 19.86 10.49 5.87
CA ASP A 147 19.66 9.06 6.13
C ASP A 147 18.95 8.35 4.96
N VAL A 148 17.92 8.96 4.36
CA VAL A 148 17.26 8.38 3.18
C VAL A 148 18.24 8.25 2.01
N ARG A 149 19.07 9.28 1.79
CA ARG A 149 20.13 9.25 0.78
C ARG A 149 21.12 8.13 1.04
N LYS A 150 21.54 7.93 2.30
CA LYS A 150 22.42 6.81 2.69
C LYS A 150 21.85 5.46 2.30
N VAL A 151 20.56 5.21 2.53
CA VAL A 151 19.93 3.93 2.13
C VAL A 151 20.20 3.60 0.67
N TYR A 152 19.95 4.56 -0.22
CA TYR A 152 20.13 4.36 -1.66
C TYR A 152 21.60 4.40 -2.09
N GLN A 153 22.42 5.27 -1.51
CA GLN A 153 23.85 5.36 -1.80
C GLN A 153 24.58 4.06 -1.42
N ASN A 154 24.31 3.53 -0.22
CA ASN A 154 24.85 2.25 0.23
C ASN A 154 24.46 1.10 -0.71
N ALA A 155 23.20 1.08 -1.14
CA ALA A 155 22.74 0.08 -2.09
C ALA A 155 23.47 0.18 -3.43
N VAL A 156 23.72 1.38 -3.96
CA VAL A 156 24.49 1.58 -5.20
C VAL A 156 25.96 1.17 -5.03
N VAL A 157 26.58 1.51 -3.90
CA VAL A 157 27.98 1.17 -3.59
C VAL A 157 28.16 -0.34 -3.49
N TYR A 158 27.32 -1.03 -2.71
CA TYR A 158 27.41 -2.48 -2.55
C TYR A 158 27.04 -3.21 -3.85
N ASN A 159 25.97 -2.78 -4.52
CA ASN A 159 25.51 -3.35 -5.78
C ASN A 159 26.11 -2.58 -6.96
N TRP A 160 27.44 -2.65 -7.16
CA TRP A 160 28.16 -1.79 -8.10
C TRP A 160 27.73 -1.91 -9.58
N SER A 161 27.21 -3.07 -10.01
CA SER A 161 26.80 -3.28 -11.41
C SER A 161 25.52 -2.50 -11.75
N PRO A 162 25.53 -1.65 -12.81
CA PRO A 162 24.34 -0.92 -13.26
C PRO A 162 23.20 -1.82 -13.75
N ASP A 163 23.52 -3.04 -14.17
CA ASP A 163 22.53 -4.04 -14.62
C ASP A 163 21.85 -4.75 -13.43
N HIS A 164 22.39 -4.58 -12.22
CA HIS A 164 21.81 -5.17 -11.03
C HIS A 164 20.49 -4.48 -10.65
N GLN A 165 19.43 -5.25 -10.44
CA GLN A 165 18.10 -4.66 -10.23
C GLN A 165 18.03 -3.79 -8.96
N CYS A 166 18.73 -4.18 -7.88
CA CYS A 166 18.82 -3.37 -6.66
C CYS A 166 19.50 -2.02 -6.92
N HIS A 167 20.55 -2.00 -7.75
CA HIS A 167 21.22 -0.77 -8.16
C HIS A 167 20.25 0.15 -8.91
N GLN A 168 19.52 -0.40 -9.88
CA GLN A 168 18.56 0.38 -10.67
C GLN A 168 17.43 0.95 -9.80
N ALA A 169 16.86 0.15 -8.89
CA ALA A 169 15.83 0.65 -7.99
C ALA A 169 16.37 1.66 -6.98
N ALA A 170 17.61 1.52 -6.50
CA ALA A 170 18.21 2.51 -5.63
C ALA A 170 18.38 3.86 -6.33
N ARG A 171 18.85 3.86 -7.58
CA ARG A 171 18.94 5.09 -8.39
C ARG A 171 17.58 5.73 -8.65
N GLN A 172 16.58 4.93 -9.03
CA GLN A 172 15.22 5.40 -9.28
C GLN A 172 14.55 5.91 -7.98
N GLY A 173 14.76 5.20 -6.88
CA GLY A 173 14.27 5.55 -5.55
C GLY A 173 14.85 6.87 -5.06
N LEU A 174 16.15 7.08 -5.21
CA LEU A 174 16.82 8.33 -4.87
C LEU A 174 16.27 9.50 -5.71
N SER A 175 16.14 9.33 -7.03
CA SER A 175 15.59 10.38 -7.90
C SER A 175 14.16 10.75 -7.53
N GLU A 176 13.33 9.76 -7.17
CA GLU A 176 11.98 10.03 -6.70
C GLU A 176 11.98 10.72 -5.34
N PHE A 177 12.84 10.28 -4.43
CA PHE A 177 12.95 10.86 -3.11
C PHE A 177 13.27 12.36 -3.19
N GLU A 178 14.25 12.78 -3.99
CA GLU A 178 14.58 14.20 -4.13
C GLU A 178 13.37 15.02 -4.63
N ARG A 179 12.63 14.52 -5.61
CA ARG A 179 11.40 15.16 -6.11
C ARG A 179 10.31 15.28 -5.05
N ILE A 180 10.18 14.28 -4.17
CA ILE A 180 9.25 14.33 -3.04
C ILE A 180 9.76 15.31 -1.98
N PHE A 181 11.06 15.28 -1.70
CA PHE A 181 11.69 16.08 -0.66
C PHE A 181 11.64 17.58 -0.97
N GLU A 182 11.71 17.98 -2.24
CA GLU A 182 11.41 19.36 -2.66
C GLU A 182 10.07 19.86 -2.09
N LYS A 183 9.04 19.00 -2.08
CA LYS A 183 7.73 19.35 -1.51
C LYS A 183 7.74 19.41 0.02
N VAL A 184 8.59 18.60 0.66
CA VAL A 184 8.81 18.67 2.11
C VAL A 184 9.39 20.03 2.50
N LEU A 185 10.18 20.67 1.63
CA LEU A 185 10.78 21.98 1.92
C LEU A 185 9.81 23.15 1.65
N LEU A 186 8.76 22.95 0.86
CA LEU A 186 7.80 24.02 0.54
C LEU A 186 6.82 24.30 1.70
N PRO A 187 6.62 25.57 2.11
CA PRO A 187 5.63 25.90 3.15
C PRO A 187 4.20 25.56 2.67
N ALA A 188 3.33 25.09 3.57
CA ALA A 188 1.96 24.64 3.26
C ALA A 188 1.13 25.67 2.46
N SER A 189 1.37 26.96 2.70
CA SER A 189 0.70 28.08 2.00
C SER A 189 1.01 28.14 0.49
N SER A 190 2.13 27.57 0.04
CA SER A 190 2.57 27.64 -1.36
C SER A 190 1.94 26.59 -2.28
N VAL A 191 1.29 25.56 -1.74
CA VAL A 191 0.67 24.45 -2.51
C VAL A 191 -0.69 24.85 -3.12
N SER A 192 -1.29 25.95 -2.67
CA SER A 192 -2.64 26.39 -3.07
C SER A 192 -2.71 27.19 -4.39
N LYS A 193 -1.59 27.63 -4.96
CA LYS A 193 -1.56 28.35 -6.25
C LYS A 193 -1.62 27.40 -7.44
N GLY A 194 -2.80 26.83 -7.71
CA GLY A 194 -2.99 26.00 -8.92
C GLY A 194 -4.43 25.74 -9.36
N ARG A 195 -5.44 25.95 -8.50
CA ARG A 195 -6.85 25.79 -8.90
C ARG A 195 -7.52 27.16 -8.99
N LYS A 196 -7.27 27.88 -10.10
CA LYS A 196 -8.22 28.91 -10.54
C LYS A 196 -9.56 28.20 -10.76
N ARG A 197 -10.50 28.36 -9.84
CA ARG A 197 -11.91 28.11 -10.10
C ARG A 197 -12.30 29.11 -11.18
N VAL A 198 -12.60 28.63 -12.39
CA VAL A 198 -13.30 29.45 -13.38
C VAL A 198 -14.69 29.68 -12.79
N ALA A 199 -14.88 30.85 -12.18
CA ALA A 199 -16.20 31.32 -11.79
C ALA A 199 -16.93 31.72 -13.08
N GLY A 200 -17.68 30.77 -13.65
CA GLY A 200 -18.67 31.07 -14.67
C GLY A 200 -19.86 31.76 -14.01
N SER A 201 -19.96 33.07 -14.22
CA SER A 201 -21.11 33.90 -13.87
C SER A 201 -21.90 34.18 -15.15
N MET A 202 -23.13 33.68 -15.21
CA MET A 202 -24.29 34.10 -16.03
C MET A 202 -25.38 33.04 -15.72
N GLY A 203 -26.51 33.28 -15.06
CA GLY A 203 -27.33 34.48 -14.98
C GLY A 203 -28.50 34.35 -15.96
N GLY A 204 -29.72 34.11 -15.46
CA GLY A 204 -30.96 34.48 -16.16
C GLY A 204 -31.83 33.35 -16.72
N SER A 205 -33.01 33.23 -16.14
CA SER A 205 -34.18 32.42 -16.49
C SER A 205 -34.90 32.95 -17.74
N GLU A 206 -35.57 32.08 -18.50
CA GLU A 206 -36.91 32.34 -19.08
C GLU A 206 -37.57 31.05 -19.62
N GLU A 207 -38.87 30.95 -19.38
CA GLU A 207 -39.81 29.91 -19.80
C GLU A 207 -40.17 29.98 -21.30
N GLY A 208 -40.71 28.88 -21.85
CA GLY A 208 -41.84 28.98 -22.78
C GLY A 208 -41.77 28.22 -24.11
N GLY A 209 -42.34 27.02 -24.13
CA GLY A 209 -43.43 26.63 -25.06
C GLY A 209 -43.22 26.56 -26.59
N GLY A 210 -43.13 25.33 -27.12
CA GLY A 210 -44.10 24.79 -28.10
C GLY A 210 -44.01 25.14 -29.60
N GLY A 211 -43.85 24.09 -30.44
CA GLY A 211 -44.72 23.90 -31.61
C GLY A 211 -44.12 23.80 -33.03
N ARG A 212 -44.14 22.57 -33.56
CA ARG A 212 -44.51 22.12 -34.94
C ARG A 212 -43.61 22.40 -36.18
N ARG A 213 -43.14 21.27 -36.74
CA ARG A 213 -43.24 20.73 -38.13
C ARG A 213 -43.13 21.68 -39.35
N GLY A 214 -42.24 21.32 -40.29
CA GLY A 214 -42.54 21.37 -41.73
C GLY A 214 -41.36 21.55 -42.69
N GLY A 215 -41.12 20.54 -43.54
CA GLY A 215 -40.69 20.70 -44.94
C GLY A 215 -39.19 20.85 -45.27
N GLY A 216 -38.57 19.80 -45.84
CA GLY A 216 -37.52 19.97 -46.86
C GLY A 216 -38.16 20.13 -48.25
N PRO A 217 -37.43 19.93 -49.37
CA PRO A 217 -35.98 20.02 -49.63
C PRO A 217 -35.69 21.00 -50.80
N THR A 218 -34.41 21.30 -51.11
CA THR A 218 -33.93 21.48 -52.51
C THR A 218 -32.40 21.63 -52.58
N LYS A 219 -31.76 20.81 -53.42
CA LYS A 219 -30.43 21.06 -54.03
C LYS A 219 -30.62 21.91 -55.30
N PRO A 220 -29.65 22.74 -55.69
CA PRO A 220 -28.80 22.43 -56.85
C PRO A 220 -27.37 22.99 -56.64
N ARG A 221 -26.33 22.81 -57.47
CA ARG A 221 -25.97 21.99 -58.64
C ARG A 221 -24.46 22.21 -58.80
N ARG A 222 -23.75 21.17 -59.26
CA ARG A 222 -22.34 21.19 -59.70
C ARG A 222 -22.02 22.37 -60.61
N THR A 223 -20.85 23.00 -60.46
CA THR A 223 -19.97 23.36 -61.60
C THR A 223 -18.50 23.29 -61.18
N SER A 224 -17.73 22.51 -61.93
CA SER A 224 -16.31 22.72 -62.27
C SER A 224 -16.30 22.95 -63.80
N PRO A 225 -15.19 23.25 -64.50
CA PRO A 225 -13.81 23.52 -64.06
C PRO A 225 -13.17 24.76 -64.74
N ARG A 226 -11.99 25.17 -64.28
CA ARG A 226 -10.84 25.48 -65.15
C ARG A 226 -9.54 25.43 -64.35
#